data_AF-A0A1G4FNK2-F1
#
_entry.id   AF-A0A1G4FNK2-F1
#
_cell.length_a   1.000
_cell.length_b   1.000
_cell.length_c   1.000
_cell.angle_alpha   90.00
_cell.angle_beta   90.00
_cell.angle_gamma   90.00
#
_symmetry.space_group_name_H-M   'P 1'
#
loop_
_entity.id
_entity.type
_entity.pdbx_description
1 polymer ?
#
loop_
_entity_poly.entity_id
_entity_poly.type
_entity_poly.pdbx_seq_one_letter_code
_entity_poly.pdbx_strand_id
1 'polypeptide(L)'
;MQKLIEYANEIMEYISTYKEVRSCTLYGSLANNNFDEYSDIDIEIDVSGYDNSLFVTRLSEIMAIKYPIIFSDYAPSLIPESYVVSIAIDENNPFCVVDFKCVANPHYTTLGKKDFILDKVEHTMKIWTANCKHYLRGIDCQSDITKMAKRIIGAEKISYMSELELLDVTLNWLEQNCEEKHYKYVSNCRKFIE
;
A
#
# COMPACT_ATOMS: atom_id res chain seq x y z
N MET A 1 17.63 -3.39 -2.05
CA MET A 1 17.36 -4.16 -3.28
C MET A 1 17.25 -5.66 -3.02
N GLN A 2 18.33 -6.38 -2.66
CA GLN A 2 18.29 -7.82 -2.38
C GLN A 2 17.21 -8.22 -1.33
N LYS A 3 17.06 -7.40 -0.29
CA LYS A 3 16.04 -7.57 0.77
C LYS A 3 14.59 -7.58 0.25
N LEU A 4 14.27 -6.82 -0.81
CA LEU A 4 12.90 -6.77 -1.36
C LEU A 4 12.53 -8.08 -2.08
N ILE A 5 13.46 -8.63 -2.85
CA ILE A 5 13.27 -9.93 -3.52
C ILE A 5 13.14 -11.05 -2.48
N GLU A 6 13.96 -11.03 -1.44
CA GLU A 6 13.89 -12.01 -0.35
C GLU A 6 12.53 -11.96 0.36
N TYR A 7 12.04 -10.76 0.72
CA TYR A 7 10.70 -10.60 1.27
C TYR A 7 9.61 -11.08 0.31
N ALA A 8 9.69 -10.68 -0.95
CA ALA A 8 8.73 -11.07 -1.96
C ALA A 8 8.61 -12.60 -2.09
N ASN A 9 9.76 -13.29 -2.16
CA ASN A 9 9.79 -14.76 -2.24
C ASN A 9 9.23 -15.42 -0.98
N GLU A 10 9.59 -14.92 0.20
CA GLU A 10 9.09 -15.46 1.47
C GLU A 10 7.56 -15.30 1.61
N ILE A 11 7.03 -14.15 1.19
CA ILE A 11 5.59 -13.87 1.18
C ILE A 11 4.87 -14.78 0.19
N MET A 12 5.40 -14.91 -1.04
CA MET A 12 4.82 -15.79 -2.06
C MET A 12 4.82 -17.25 -1.61
N GLU A 13 5.91 -17.74 -1.03
CA GLU A 13 6.01 -19.10 -0.50
C GLU A 13 4.96 -19.31 0.61
N TYR A 14 4.84 -18.37 1.54
CA TYR A 14 3.86 -18.44 2.61
C TYR A 14 2.42 -18.46 2.09
N ILE A 15 2.04 -17.54 1.20
CA ILE A 15 0.69 -17.46 0.63
C ILE A 15 0.37 -18.71 -0.20
N SER A 16 1.36 -19.27 -0.89
CA SER A 16 1.19 -20.49 -1.70
C SER A 16 0.84 -21.73 -0.87
N THR A 17 0.97 -21.68 0.46
CA THR A 17 0.54 -22.78 1.34
C THR A 17 -0.97 -22.90 1.50
N TYR A 18 -1.73 -21.86 1.13
CA TYR A 18 -3.19 -21.84 1.27
C TYR A 18 -3.87 -22.61 0.13
N LYS A 19 -4.82 -23.49 0.48
CA LYS A 19 -5.51 -24.37 -0.48
C LYS A 19 -6.26 -23.62 -1.60
N GLU A 20 -6.69 -22.38 -1.33
CA GLU A 20 -7.36 -21.53 -2.31
C GLU A 20 -6.43 -21.02 -3.41
N VAL A 21 -5.11 -20.98 -3.16
CA VAL A 21 -4.11 -20.39 -4.05
C VAL A 21 -3.65 -21.40 -5.09
N ARG A 22 -3.79 -21.03 -6.37
CA ARG A 22 -3.34 -21.80 -7.54
C ARG A 22 -1.95 -21.41 -7.98
N SER A 23 -1.68 -20.11 -7.99
CA SER A 23 -0.36 -19.55 -8.23
C SER A 23 -0.21 -18.22 -7.49
N CYS A 24 1.03 -17.89 -7.14
CA CYS A 24 1.42 -16.64 -6.52
C CYS A 24 2.69 -16.17 -7.22
N THR A 25 2.63 -15.05 -7.93
CA THR A 25 3.70 -14.60 -8.83
C THR A 25 3.95 -13.10 -8.70
N LEU A 26 5.21 -12.70 -8.85
CA LEU A 26 5.56 -11.29 -8.97
C LEU A 26 5.06 -10.72 -10.30
N TYR A 27 4.64 -9.46 -10.25
CA TYR A 27 4.47 -8.62 -11.42
C TYR A 27 5.18 -7.27 -11.21
N GLY A 28 4.95 -6.30 -12.10
CA GLY A 28 5.47 -4.94 -11.89
C GLY A 28 7.00 -4.83 -11.95
N SER A 29 7.54 -3.93 -11.13
CA SER A 29 8.95 -3.52 -11.19
C SER A 29 9.93 -4.64 -10.83
N LEU A 30 9.64 -5.40 -9.77
CA LEU A 30 10.47 -6.51 -9.29
C LEU A 30 10.54 -7.64 -10.32
N ALA A 31 9.40 -8.04 -10.90
CA ALA A 31 9.36 -9.10 -11.91
C ALA A 31 10.19 -8.76 -13.16
N ASN A 32 10.30 -7.47 -13.49
CA ASN A 32 11.01 -6.98 -14.67
C ASN A 32 12.47 -6.58 -14.37
N ASN A 33 12.99 -6.83 -13.17
CA ASN A 33 14.31 -6.36 -12.72
C ASN A 33 14.54 -4.84 -12.89
N ASN A 34 13.47 -4.04 -12.81
CA ASN A 34 13.51 -2.58 -12.94
C ASN A 34 12.99 -1.91 -11.66
N PHE A 35 13.69 -2.15 -10.55
CA PHE A 35 13.29 -1.71 -9.22
C PHE A 35 14.46 -1.05 -8.48
N ASP A 36 14.12 -0.19 -7.53
CA ASP A 36 15.03 0.56 -6.67
C ASP A 36 14.69 0.31 -5.19
N GLU A 37 15.32 1.07 -4.29
CA GLU A 37 15.05 1.00 -2.84
C GLU A 37 13.66 1.51 -2.42
N TYR A 38 12.98 2.25 -3.29
CA TYR A 38 11.65 2.82 -3.06
C TYR A 38 10.54 1.99 -3.72
N SER A 39 10.87 0.84 -4.32
CA SER A 39 9.91 0.03 -5.06
C SER A 39 9.02 -0.79 -4.14
N ASP A 40 7.73 -0.86 -4.49
CA ASP A 40 6.75 -1.74 -3.87
C ASP A 40 6.96 -3.19 -4.30
N ILE A 41 6.36 -4.13 -3.57
CA ILE A 41 6.33 -5.55 -3.94
C ILE A 41 4.96 -5.86 -4.55
N ASP A 42 4.91 -6.06 -5.86
CA ASP A 42 3.69 -6.36 -6.60
C ASP A 42 3.49 -7.89 -6.73
N ILE A 43 2.47 -8.46 -6.07
CA ILE A 43 2.17 -9.90 -6.11
C ILE A 43 0.76 -10.16 -6.67
N GLU A 44 0.67 -10.99 -7.70
CA GLU A 44 -0.60 -11.52 -8.19
C GLU A 44 -0.87 -12.89 -7.58
N ILE A 45 -2.05 -13.04 -6.97
CA ILE A 45 -2.54 -14.28 -6.36
C ILE A 45 -3.70 -14.76 -7.22
N ASP A 46 -3.51 -15.91 -7.88
CA ASP A 46 -4.59 -16.61 -8.58
C ASP A 46 -5.29 -17.57 -7.62
N VAL A 47 -6.58 -17.35 -7.41
CA VAL A 47 -7.46 -18.23 -6.63
C VAL A 47 -8.55 -18.86 -7.49
N SER A 48 -8.28 -19.09 -8.78
CA SER A 48 -9.22 -19.71 -9.73
C SER A 48 -9.87 -20.98 -9.18
N GLY A 49 -11.21 -21.01 -9.28
CA GLY A 49 -12.08 -22.00 -8.63
C GLY A 49 -12.58 -21.58 -7.24
N TYR A 50 -12.14 -20.44 -6.71
CA TYR A 50 -12.61 -19.83 -5.46
C TYR A 50 -13.01 -18.37 -5.69
N ASP A 51 -13.72 -17.79 -4.72
CA ASP A 51 -14.15 -16.39 -4.76
C ASP A 51 -12.98 -15.46 -4.36
N ASN A 52 -12.41 -14.74 -5.33
CA ASN A 52 -11.31 -13.81 -5.11
C ASN A 52 -11.69 -12.60 -4.25
N SER A 53 -12.96 -12.20 -4.25
CA SER A 53 -13.46 -11.11 -3.41
C SER A 53 -13.51 -11.53 -1.93
N LEU A 54 -13.84 -12.78 -1.63
CA LEU A 54 -13.82 -13.30 -0.26
C LEU A 54 -12.40 -13.70 0.20
N PHE A 55 -11.51 -14.02 -0.73
CA PHE A 55 -10.12 -14.27 -0.39
C PHE A 55 -9.40 -12.96 -0.02
N VAL A 56 -9.59 -11.90 -0.81
CA VAL A 56 -8.88 -10.63 -0.58
C VAL A 56 -9.20 -10.01 0.79
N THR A 57 -10.44 -10.16 1.30
CA THR A 57 -10.82 -9.61 2.61
C THR A 57 -10.14 -10.29 3.79
N ARG A 58 -9.69 -11.53 3.61
CA ARG A 58 -8.94 -12.30 4.61
C ARG A 58 -7.43 -12.12 4.49
N LEU A 59 -6.95 -11.45 3.43
CA LEU A 59 -5.52 -11.44 3.12
C LEU A 59 -4.71 -10.73 4.21
N SER A 60 -5.23 -9.63 4.77
CA SER A 60 -4.56 -8.92 5.87
C SER A 60 -4.48 -9.79 7.13
N GLU A 61 -5.51 -10.58 7.43
CA GLU A 61 -5.52 -11.52 8.55
C GLU A 61 -4.52 -12.67 8.34
N ILE A 62 -4.47 -13.20 7.12
CA ILE A 62 -3.48 -14.20 6.70
C ILE A 62 -2.07 -13.65 6.91
N MET A 63 -1.80 -12.46 6.39
CA MET A 63 -0.49 -11.82 6.51
C MET A 63 -0.13 -11.52 7.97
N ALA A 64 -1.10 -11.14 8.80
CA ALA A 64 -0.90 -10.86 10.23
C ALA A 64 -0.44 -12.05 11.07
N ILE A 65 -0.60 -13.29 10.58
CA ILE A 65 -0.08 -14.48 11.26
C ILE A 65 1.45 -14.49 11.27
N LYS A 66 2.08 -13.95 10.22
CA LYS A 66 3.52 -14.04 10.01
C LYS A 66 4.23 -12.68 10.07
N TYR A 67 3.54 -11.61 9.71
CA TYR A 67 4.12 -10.28 9.57
C TYR A 67 3.42 -9.26 10.49
N PRO A 68 4.15 -8.31 11.07
CA PRO A 68 3.56 -7.20 11.79
C PRO A 68 2.90 -6.23 10.80
N ILE A 69 1.58 -6.36 10.63
CA ILE A 69 0.82 -5.48 9.74
C ILE A 69 0.74 -4.09 10.34
N ILE A 70 1.28 -3.12 9.62
CA ILE A 70 1.29 -1.71 10.03
C ILE A 70 -0.02 -1.08 9.59
N PHE A 71 -0.35 -1.22 8.31
CA PHE A 71 -1.62 -0.82 7.75
C PHE A 71 -2.01 -1.74 6.59
N SER A 72 -3.30 -1.73 6.25
CA SER A 72 -3.84 -2.43 5.11
C SER A 72 -4.93 -1.59 4.42
N ASP A 73 -4.74 -1.27 3.14
CA ASP A 73 -5.65 -0.39 2.41
C ASP A 73 -5.99 -0.95 1.02
N TYR A 74 -7.28 -0.95 0.69
CA TYR A 74 -7.78 -1.43 -0.60
C TYR A 74 -7.70 -0.34 -1.67
N ALA A 75 -7.65 -0.73 -2.95
CA ALA A 75 -7.77 0.20 -4.07
C ALA A 75 -9.24 0.37 -4.51
N PRO A 76 -10.03 1.31 -3.93
CA PRO A 76 -11.46 1.43 -4.20
C PRO A 76 -11.79 1.82 -5.64
N SER A 77 -10.84 2.40 -6.37
CA SER A 77 -11.00 2.75 -7.79
C SER A 77 -11.06 1.54 -8.70
N LEU A 78 -10.52 0.39 -8.29
CA LEU A 78 -10.45 -0.82 -9.09
C LEU A 78 -11.59 -1.80 -8.83
N ILE A 79 -12.32 -1.64 -7.72
CA ILE A 79 -13.43 -2.50 -7.33
C ILE A 79 -14.71 -2.10 -8.08
N PRO A 80 -15.50 -3.06 -8.61
CA PRO A 80 -15.38 -4.51 -8.45
C PRO A 80 -14.59 -5.24 -9.54
N GLU A 81 -14.00 -4.53 -10.51
CA GLU A 81 -13.33 -5.13 -11.67
C GLU A 81 -12.03 -5.84 -11.30
N SER A 82 -11.35 -5.39 -10.26
CA SER A 82 -10.12 -5.99 -9.73
C SER A 82 -10.02 -5.73 -8.23
N TYR A 83 -9.56 -6.74 -7.48
CA TYR A 83 -9.31 -6.62 -6.06
C TYR A 83 -7.82 -6.45 -5.80
N VAL A 84 -7.44 -5.28 -5.31
CA VAL A 84 -6.06 -4.97 -4.91
C VAL A 84 -6.06 -4.47 -3.47
N VAL A 85 -5.17 -5.04 -2.65
CA VAL A 85 -4.92 -4.62 -1.27
C VAL A 85 -3.43 -4.36 -1.07
N SER A 86 -3.13 -3.20 -0.49
CA SER A 86 -1.78 -2.76 -0.15
C SER A 86 -1.53 -2.98 1.32
N ILE A 87 -0.43 -3.66 1.66
CA ILE A 87 -0.10 -4.01 3.05
C ILE A 87 1.33 -3.56 3.36
N ALA A 88 1.49 -2.72 4.39
CA ALA A 88 2.81 -2.35 4.90
C ALA A 88 3.25 -3.30 6.02
N ILE A 89 4.48 -3.80 5.92
CA ILE A 89 5.02 -4.87 6.80
C ILE A 89 6.39 -4.56 7.43
N ASP A 90 7.04 -3.45 7.07
CA ASP A 90 8.34 -3.05 7.66
C ASP A 90 8.24 -1.64 8.23
N GLU A 91 8.28 -1.53 9.55
CA GLU A 91 8.18 -0.26 10.26
C GLU A 91 9.42 0.61 10.05
N ASN A 92 10.56 0.03 9.68
CA ASN A 92 11.83 0.74 9.47
C ASN A 92 12.03 1.16 8.02
N ASN A 93 11.32 0.53 7.07
CA ASN A 93 11.31 0.92 5.67
C ASN A 93 9.88 1.29 5.24
N PRO A 94 9.48 2.57 5.34
CA PRO A 94 8.16 3.04 4.95
C PRO A 94 7.77 2.75 3.50
N PHE A 95 8.74 2.48 2.63
CA PHE A 95 8.50 2.20 1.22
C PHE A 95 8.27 0.72 0.91
N CYS A 96 8.48 -0.16 1.90
CA CYS A 96 8.22 -1.60 1.78
C CYS A 96 6.73 -1.89 1.96
N VAL A 97 5.95 -1.60 0.91
CA VAL A 97 4.53 -1.94 0.81
C VAL A 97 4.38 -3.09 -0.18
N VAL A 98 3.48 -4.02 0.13
CA VAL A 98 3.17 -5.17 -0.70
C VAL A 98 1.78 -5.00 -1.28
N ASP A 99 1.71 -4.88 -2.60
CA ASP A 99 0.48 -4.72 -3.36
C ASP A 99 0.04 -6.08 -3.91
N PHE A 100 -1.00 -6.62 -3.28
CA PHE A 100 -1.59 -7.90 -3.67
C PHE A 100 -2.76 -7.70 -4.61
N LYS A 101 -2.67 -8.25 -5.81
CA LYS A 101 -3.78 -8.36 -6.76
C LYS A 101 -4.36 -9.76 -6.71
N CYS A 102 -5.63 -9.88 -6.34
CA CYS A 102 -6.32 -11.17 -6.24
C CYS A 102 -7.18 -11.41 -7.49
N VAL A 103 -6.85 -12.44 -8.27
CA VAL A 103 -7.53 -12.80 -9.52
C VAL A 103 -8.18 -14.17 -9.41
N ALA A 104 -9.24 -14.40 -10.19
CA ALA A 104 -9.88 -15.70 -10.34
C ALA A 104 -10.50 -15.84 -11.72
N ASN A 105 -10.57 -17.07 -12.20
CA ASN A 105 -11.36 -17.47 -13.37
C ASN A 105 -12.42 -18.52 -12.97
N PRO A 106 -13.73 -18.20 -13.06
CA PRO A 106 -14.29 -16.88 -13.38
C PRO A 106 -14.00 -15.85 -12.27
N HIS A 107 -14.06 -14.56 -12.61
CA HIS A 107 -13.92 -13.46 -11.64
C HIS A 107 -15.21 -13.31 -10.82
N TYR A 108 -15.09 -13.18 -9.50
CA TYR A 108 -16.24 -13.04 -8.60
C TYR A 108 -16.43 -11.59 -8.16
N THR A 109 -17.57 -10.98 -8.50
CA THR A 109 -17.89 -9.59 -8.12
C THR A 109 -18.78 -9.51 -6.88
N THR A 110 -18.55 -10.37 -5.88
CA THR A 110 -19.43 -10.48 -4.69
C THR A 110 -19.37 -9.21 -3.82
N LEU A 111 -18.24 -8.50 -3.82
CA LEU A 111 -18.02 -7.28 -3.03
C LEU A 111 -17.92 -6.04 -3.92
N GLY A 112 -18.55 -4.95 -3.48
CA GLY A 112 -18.44 -3.62 -4.07
C GLY A 112 -17.72 -2.64 -3.14
N LYS A 113 -17.54 -1.39 -3.60
CA LYS A 113 -16.78 -0.35 -2.87
C LYS A 113 -17.26 -0.11 -1.43
N LYS A 114 -18.57 -0.24 -1.19
CA LYS A 114 -19.19 -0.05 0.12
C LYS A 114 -18.83 -1.14 1.14
N ASP A 115 -18.37 -2.30 0.67
CA ASP A 115 -18.05 -3.44 1.51
C ASP A 115 -16.61 -3.36 2.06
N PHE A 116 -15.85 -2.37 1.60
CA PHE A 116 -14.50 -2.06 2.08
C PHE A 116 -14.53 -0.78 2.89
N ILE A 117 -14.17 -0.89 4.18
CA ILE A 117 -13.99 0.25 5.05
C ILE A 117 -12.54 0.73 4.90
N LEU A 118 -12.37 1.98 4.49
CA LEU A 118 -11.06 2.61 4.40
C LEU A 118 -10.82 3.42 5.66
N ASP A 119 -9.80 3.06 6.41
CA ASP A 119 -9.33 3.89 7.51
C ASP A 119 -8.64 5.14 6.93
N LYS A 120 -9.08 6.32 7.36
CA LYS A 120 -8.59 7.59 6.81
C LYS A 120 -7.09 7.77 7.06
N VAL A 121 -6.59 7.36 8.23
CA VAL A 121 -5.18 7.51 8.60
C VAL A 121 -4.34 6.53 7.79
N GLU A 122 -4.72 5.26 7.73
CA GLU A 122 -4.02 4.22 6.95
C GLU A 122 -3.99 4.54 5.46
N HIS A 123 -5.11 4.98 4.90
CA HIS A 123 -5.17 5.45 3.52
C HIS A 123 -4.27 6.66 3.27
N THR A 124 -4.19 7.58 4.23
CA THR A 124 -3.31 8.76 4.14
C THR A 124 -1.85 8.36 4.22
N MET A 125 -1.47 7.39 5.08
CA MET A 125 -0.11 6.85 5.13
C MET A 125 0.32 6.26 3.79
N LYS A 126 -0.53 5.43 3.17
CA LYS A 126 -0.26 4.85 1.84
C LYS A 126 -0.05 5.91 0.77
N ILE A 127 -0.95 6.89 0.67
CA ILE A 127 -0.84 7.95 -0.34
C ILE A 127 0.38 8.84 -0.07
N TRP A 128 0.67 9.14 1.19
CA TRP A 128 1.87 9.89 1.58
C TRP A 128 3.13 9.16 1.14
N THR A 129 3.22 7.86 1.45
CA THR A 129 4.34 7.01 1.04
C THR A 129 4.51 7.03 -0.49
N ALA A 130 3.44 6.82 -1.26
CA ALA A 130 3.51 6.83 -2.73
C ALA A 130 4.00 8.17 -3.29
N ASN A 131 3.47 9.28 -2.77
CA ASN A 131 3.87 10.62 -3.21
C ASN A 131 5.31 10.98 -2.80
N CYS A 132 5.73 10.59 -1.60
CA CYS A 132 7.11 10.80 -1.14
C CYS A 132 8.10 10.07 -2.06
N LYS A 133 7.80 8.84 -2.49
CA LYS A 133 8.62 8.12 -3.48
C LYS A 133 8.76 8.90 -4.79
N HIS A 134 7.66 9.47 -5.31
CA HIS A 134 7.71 10.25 -6.54
C HIS A 134 8.57 11.51 -6.38
N TYR A 135 8.41 12.23 -5.27
CA TYR A 135 9.22 13.39 -4.93
C TYR A 135 10.72 13.03 -4.86
N LEU A 136 11.09 11.97 -4.13
CA LEU A 136 12.47 11.51 -4.02
C LEU A 136 13.08 11.07 -5.36
N ARG A 137 12.26 10.57 -6.28
CA ARG A 137 12.67 10.20 -7.65
C ARG A 137 12.71 11.39 -8.62
N GLY A 138 12.33 12.60 -8.18
CA GLY A 138 12.22 13.78 -9.06
C GLY A 138 11.13 13.65 -10.12
N ILE A 139 10.10 12.84 -9.87
CA ILE A 139 8.92 12.71 -10.72
C ILE A 139 7.94 13.82 -10.34
N ASP A 140 7.41 14.53 -11.34
CA ASP A 140 6.37 15.55 -11.12
C ASP A 140 5.15 14.94 -10.43
N CYS A 141 4.96 15.30 -9.16
CA CYS A 141 3.90 14.79 -8.31
C CYS A 141 3.14 15.90 -7.56
N GLN A 142 3.40 17.16 -7.90
CA GLN A 142 2.79 18.35 -7.30
C GLN A 142 1.27 18.25 -7.24
N SER A 143 0.63 17.84 -8.34
CA SER A 143 -0.84 17.68 -8.40
C SER A 143 -1.34 16.67 -7.38
N ASP A 144 -0.67 15.54 -7.23
CA ASP A 144 -1.14 14.44 -6.38
C ASP A 144 -0.84 14.68 -4.90
N ILE A 145 0.33 15.24 -4.59
CA ILE A 145 0.66 15.78 -3.26
C ILE A 145 -0.34 16.86 -2.85
N THR A 146 -0.68 17.78 -3.76
CA THR A 146 -1.68 18.83 -3.50
C THR A 146 -3.06 18.23 -3.22
N LYS A 147 -3.51 17.23 -3.99
CA LYS A 147 -4.80 16.54 -3.74
C LYS A 147 -4.80 15.85 -2.38
N MET A 148 -3.70 15.19 -2.01
CA MET A 148 -3.54 14.55 -0.72
C MET A 148 -3.66 15.58 0.41
N ALA A 149 -2.83 16.62 0.41
CA ALA A 149 -2.87 17.67 1.43
C ALA A 149 -4.24 18.34 1.53
N LYS A 150 -4.91 18.60 0.38
CA LYS A 150 -6.26 19.22 0.33
C LYS A 150 -7.30 18.44 1.13
N ARG A 151 -7.22 17.11 1.11
CA ARG A 151 -8.14 16.22 1.85
C ARG A 151 -7.91 16.26 3.36
N ILE A 152 -6.75 16.74 3.79
CA ILE A 152 -6.30 16.71 5.17
C ILE A 152 -6.45 18.07 5.84
N ILE A 153 -5.88 19.13 5.24
CA ILE A 153 -5.82 20.46 5.88
C ILE A 153 -6.76 21.49 5.28
N GLY A 154 -7.46 21.17 4.18
CA GLY A 154 -8.35 22.09 3.46
C GLY A 154 -7.64 22.84 2.32
N ALA A 155 -8.40 23.23 1.30
CA ALA A 155 -7.85 23.86 0.09
C ALA A 155 -7.32 25.28 0.32
N GLU A 156 -7.91 25.98 1.28
CA GLU A 156 -7.58 27.36 1.66
C GLU A 156 -6.16 27.50 2.25
N LYS A 157 -5.62 26.42 2.83
CA LYS A 157 -4.32 26.43 3.51
C LYS A 157 -3.13 26.07 2.63
N ILE A 158 -3.37 25.71 1.37
CA ILE A 158 -2.37 25.07 0.49
C ILE A 158 -1.78 26.04 -0.54
N SER A 159 -2.34 27.25 -0.65
CA SER A 159 -1.89 28.22 -1.63
C SER A 159 -0.39 28.49 -1.46
N TYR A 160 0.36 28.31 -2.54
CA TYR A 160 1.81 28.57 -2.66
C TYR A 160 2.75 27.61 -1.90
N MET A 161 2.26 26.48 -1.39
CA MET A 161 3.13 25.46 -0.79
C MET A 161 3.84 24.63 -1.87
N SER A 162 5.12 24.38 -1.65
CA SER A 162 5.95 23.41 -2.39
C SER A 162 5.57 21.96 -2.10
N GLU A 163 6.04 21.02 -2.92
CA GLU A 163 5.87 19.57 -2.71
C GLU A 163 6.36 19.14 -1.32
N LEU A 164 7.52 19.64 -0.89
CA LEU A 164 8.12 19.32 0.41
C LEU A 164 7.26 19.84 1.56
N GLU A 165 6.78 21.09 1.49
CA GLU A 165 5.89 21.65 2.52
C GLU A 165 4.56 20.89 2.61
N LEU A 166 4.05 20.41 1.47
CA LEU A 166 2.82 19.63 1.43
C LEU A 166 3.00 18.20 1.96
N LEU A 167 4.16 17.58 1.73
CA LEU A 167 4.54 16.32 2.36
C LEU A 167 4.69 16.49 3.88
N ASP A 168 5.37 17.55 4.32
CA ASP A 168 5.59 17.86 5.74
C ASP A 168 4.28 18.09 6.49
N VAL A 169 3.40 18.96 5.97
CA VAL A 169 2.13 19.26 6.64
C VAL A 169 1.21 18.04 6.73
N THR A 170 1.27 17.15 5.73
CA THR A 170 0.51 15.89 5.76
C THR A 170 1.11 14.92 6.77
N LEU A 171 2.44 14.86 6.89
CA LEU A 171 3.10 14.02 7.88
C LEU A 171 2.84 14.51 9.32
N ASN A 172 2.88 15.83 9.54
CA ASN A 172 2.49 16.45 10.81
C ASN A 172 1.05 16.09 11.21
N TRP A 173 0.14 16.03 10.24
CA TRP A 173 -1.22 15.55 10.51
C TRP A 173 -1.25 14.07 10.89
N LEU A 174 -0.50 13.21 10.20
CA LEU A 174 -0.39 11.79 10.55
C LEU A 174 0.13 11.58 11.97
N GLU A 175 1.18 12.29 12.38
CA GLU A 175 1.74 12.23 13.74
C GLU A 175 0.71 12.60 14.83
N GLN A 176 -0.22 13.50 14.52
CA GLN A 176 -1.26 13.95 15.46
C GLN A 176 -2.50 13.05 15.50
N ASN A 177 -2.73 12.23 14.46
CA ASN A 177 -3.99 11.51 14.27
C ASN A 177 -3.82 9.98 14.22
N CYS A 178 -2.60 9.46 14.10
CA CYS A 178 -2.36 8.03 14.06
C CYS A 178 -2.45 7.39 15.45
N GLU A 179 -2.82 6.11 15.46
CA GLU A 179 -2.80 5.28 16.67
C GLU A 179 -1.37 4.86 17.07
N GLU A 180 -1.19 4.44 18.32
CA GLU A 180 0.10 4.03 18.87
C GLU A 180 0.82 2.96 18.02
N LYS A 181 0.06 2.02 17.45
CA LYS A 181 0.59 0.97 16.56
C LYS A 181 1.33 1.53 15.33
N HIS A 182 1.08 2.78 14.95
CA HIS A 182 1.66 3.43 13.78
C HIS A 182 2.83 4.38 14.10
N TYR A 183 3.04 4.75 15.37
CA TYR A 183 3.99 5.81 15.74
C TYR A 183 5.40 5.58 15.19
N LYS A 184 5.90 4.35 15.26
CA LYS A 184 7.24 4.02 14.76
C LYS A 184 7.32 4.14 13.24
N TYR A 185 6.30 3.69 12.51
CA TYR A 185 6.25 3.82 11.06
C TYR A 185 6.23 5.30 10.63
N VAL A 186 5.33 6.10 11.22
CA VAL A 186 5.23 7.54 10.93
C VAL A 186 6.51 8.29 11.28
N SER A 187 7.14 7.97 12.41
CA SER A 187 8.44 8.54 12.78
C SER A 187 9.55 8.16 11.78
N ASN A 188 9.51 6.97 11.19
CA ASN A 188 10.47 6.58 10.16
C ASN A 188 10.20 7.26 8.81
N CYS A 189 8.95 7.62 8.49
CA CYS A 189 8.63 8.46 7.33
C CYS A 189 9.32 9.83 7.38
N ARG A 190 9.41 10.42 8.58
CA ARG A 190 10.00 11.76 8.82
C ARG A 190 11.43 11.88 8.28
N LYS A 191 12.21 10.82 8.38
CA LYS A 191 13.62 10.75 7.96
C LYS A 191 13.87 11.00 6.47
N PHE A 192 12.81 10.97 5.65
CA PHE A 192 12.90 11.13 4.20
C PHE A 192 12.60 12.55 3.72
N ILE A 193 12.14 13.42 4.61
CA ILE A 193 11.80 14.82 4.28
C ILE A 193 12.45 15.84 5.24
N GLU A 194 13.32 15.36 6.15
CA GLU A 194 14.24 16.17 6.98
C GLU A 194 15.60 16.33 6.28
#